data_AF-A0A914V413-F1
#
_entry.id   AF-A0A914V413-F1
#
_cell.length_a   1.000
_cell.length_b   1.000
_cell.length_c   1.000
_cell.angle_alpha   90.00
_cell.angle_beta   90.00
_cell.angle_gamma   90.00
#
_symmetry.space_group_name_H-M   'P 1'
#
loop_
_entity.id
_entity.type
_entity.pdbx_description
1 polymer ?
#
loop_
_entity_poly.entity_id
_entity_poly.type
_entity_poly.pdbx_seq_one_letter_code
_entity_poly.pdbx_strand_id
1 'polypeptide(L)'
;MPSFKPSKELISAVQQAATMAPDGRKYIDIPYVLATEENLAGFAKFVALDDKSEKQVNCVKWPSPNGRPVDGGMGGGFDEDEFVFRWTDDGVCRAETENVQGGFACGNEKDGAIWAMEANNHPDSDQIFWPLDGQPMIVVLSKHADEATVDPRTFAAFYLDGTKGINVLAGVYHLVAFPVASKSAKVLSKQRK
;
A
#
# COMPACT_ATOMS: atom_id res chain seq x y z
N MET A 1 14.43 -0.99 -21.46
CA MET A 1 13.54 -0.46 -20.40
C MET A 1 13.28 1.01 -20.73
N PRO A 2 12.03 1.48 -20.83
CA PRO A 2 11.77 2.89 -21.06
C PRO A 2 12.29 3.68 -19.85
N SER A 3 13.14 4.67 -20.09
CA SER A 3 13.65 5.56 -19.05
C SER A 3 12.51 6.44 -18.53
N PHE A 4 11.95 6.11 -17.38
CA PHE A 4 10.99 6.96 -16.70
C PHE A 4 11.72 8.11 -16.00
N LYS A 5 11.37 9.35 -16.35
CA LYS A 5 11.82 10.56 -15.65
C LYS A 5 10.74 10.91 -14.62
N PRO A 6 11.05 10.96 -13.32
CA PRO A 6 10.07 11.39 -12.32
C PRO A 6 9.66 12.83 -12.62
N SER A 7 8.35 13.08 -12.75
CA SER A 7 7.84 14.45 -12.86
C SER A 7 7.81 15.09 -11.47
N LYS A 8 8.23 16.35 -11.40
CA LYS A 8 8.24 17.21 -10.19
C LYS A 8 6.84 17.60 -9.69
N GLU A 9 5.79 16.89 -10.11
CA GLU A 9 4.40 17.19 -9.78
C GLU A 9 3.80 16.05 -8.94
N LEU A 10 4.50 15.61 -7.90
CA LEU A 10 3.78 14.96 -6.82
C LEU A 10 2.93 16.03 -6.15
N ILE A 11 1.62 15.77 -6.09
CA ILE A 11 0.56 16.67 -5.64
C ILE A 11 0.02 17.60 -6.74
N SER A 12 -0.51 17.00 -7.81
CA SER A 12 -1.72 17.52 -8.48
C SER A 12 -2.70 16.41 -8.90
N ALA A 13 -2.66 15.24 -8.25
CA ALA A 13 -3.79 14.30 -8.32
C ALA A 13 -5.05 14.84 -7.61
N VAL A 14 -4.89 15.91 -6.81
CA VAL A 14 -5.94 16.59 -6.04
C VAL A 14 -7.03 17.22 -6.93
N GLN A 15 -6.85 17.26 -8.26
CA GLN A 15 -7.80 17.90 -9.18
C GLN A 15 -8.37 16.99 -10.28
N GLN A 16 -8.10 15.69 -10.32
CA GLN A 16 -8.79 14.83 -11.29
C GLN A 16 -10.24 14.61 -10.88
N ALA A 17 -11.16 14.92 -11.80
CA ALA A 17 -12.55 14.51 -11.68
C ALA A 17 -12.65 12.99 -11.83
N ALA A 18 -13.47 12.36 -11.01
CA ALA A 18 -13.74 10.94 -11.16
C ALA A 18 -14.46 10.68 -12.50
N THR A 19 -13.96 9.69 -13.24
CA THR A 19 -14.53 9.23 -14.50
C THR A 19 -15.58 8.15 -14.23
N MET A 20 -16.61 8.08 -15.07
CA MET A 20 -17.64 7.04 -14.98
C MET A 20 -17.26 5.85 -15.86
N ALA A 21 -17.16 4.66 -15.27
CA ALA A 21 -17.02 3.41 -16.00
C ALA A 21 -18.35 3.01 -16.65
N PRO A 22 -18.34 2.16 -17.70
CA PRO A 22 -19.56 1.69 -18.36
C PRO A 22 -20.57 0.99 -17.45
N ASP A 23 -20.12 0.46 -16.32
CA ASP A 23 -20.96 -0.19 -15.31
C ASP A 23 -21.52 0.79 -14.25
N GLY A 24 -21.30 2.10 -14.41
CA GLY A 24 -21.79 3.15 -13.52
C GLY A 24 -20.95 3.38 -12.27
N ARG A 25 -19.81 2.69 -12.10
CA ARG A 25 -18.86 2.98 -11.03
C ARG A 25 -17.97 4.17 -11.38
N LYS A 26 -17.65 4.98 -10.38
CA LYS A 26 -16.66 6.06 -10.52
C LYS A 26 -15.27 5.51 -10.27
N TYR A 27 -14.32 5.90 -11.11
CA TYR A 27 -12.91 5.60 -10.93
C TYR A 27 -12.07 6.86 -11.13
N ILE A 28 -10.82 6.82 -10.68
CA ILE A 28 -9.83 7.85 -10.91
C ILE A 28 -8.57 7.17 -11.48
N ASP A 29 -7.86 7.88 -12.34
CA ASP A 29 -6.59 7.40 -12.86
C ASP A 29 -5.46 7.93 -11.98
N ILE A 30 -4.73 7.01 -11.35
CA ILE A 30 -3.59 7.35 -10.49
C ILE A 30 -2.31 6.95 -11.23
N PRO A 31 -1.59 7.89 -11.86
CA PRO A 31 -0.27 7.59 -12.40
C PRO A 31 0.67 7.25 -11.24
N TYR A 32 1.49 6.21 -11.41
CA TYR A 32 2.53 5.92 -10.43
C TYR A 32 3.77 6.79 -10.65
N VAL A 33 4.50 7.04 -9.58
CA VAL A 33 5.77 7.77 -9.58
C VAL A 33 6.86 6.92 -8.92
N LEU A 34 8.13 7.17 -9.22
CA LEU A 34 9.22 6.50 -8.50
C LEU A 34 9.18 6.88 -7.01
N ALA A 35 9.24 5.87 -6.15
CA ALA A 35 9.39 6.07 -4.72
C ALA A 35 10.76 6.71 -4.42
N THR A 36 10.73 7.84 -3.73
CA THR A 36 11.91 8.53 -3.18
C THR A 36 11.58 8.97 -1.75
N GLU A 37 12.59 9.26 -0.94
CA GLU A 37 12.36 9.79 0.42
C GLU A 37 11.48 11.05 0.40
N GLU A 38 11.70 11.94 -0.59
CA GLU A 38 10.92 13.16 -0.79
C GLU A 38 9.44 12.85 -1.09
N ASN A 39 9.19 11.91 -1.99
CA ASN A 39 7.85 11.59 -2.45
C ASN A 39 7.05 10.75 -1.45
N LEU A 40 7.72 9.89 -0.69
CA LEU A 40 7.13 9.09 0.38
C LEU A 40 6.89 9.89 1.66
N ALA A 41 7.41 11.12 1.76
CA ALA A 41 7.34 11.93 2.97
C ALA A 41 5.91 12.05 3.51
N GLY A 42 5.72 11.54 4.73
CA GLY A 42 4.43 11.50 5.44
C GLY A 42 3.48 10.37 5.02
N PHE A 43 3.86 9.50 4.09
CA PHE A 43 3.15 8.26 3.77
C PHE A 43 3.88 7.04 4.35
N ALA A 44 5.18 6.95 4.09
CA ALA A 44 6.02 5.83 4.48
C ALA A 44 7.48 6.27 4.62
N LYS A 45 8.32 5.38 5.13
CA LYS A 45 9.79 5.48 5.11
C LYS A 45 10.36 4.27 4.39
N PHE A 46 11.50 4.41 3.75
CA PHE A 46 12.20 3.21 3.27
C PHE A 46 12.73 2.37 4.42
N VAL A 47 12.80 1.05 4.19
CA VAL A 47 13.53 0.11 5.04
C VAL A 47 14.57 -0.67 4.24
N ALA A 48 15.78 -0.79 4.78
CA ALA A 48 16.93 -1.46 4.20
C ALA A 48 16.82 -2.98 4.37
N LEU A 49 17.04 -3.73 3.29
CA LEU A 49 16.81 -5.18 3.28
C LEU A 49 17.87 -6.00 4.04
N ASP A 50 19.01 -5.40 4.34
CA ASP A 50 20.13 -6.01 5.07
C ASP A 50 20.08 -5.76 6.59
N ASP A 51 19.29 -4.79 7.06
CA ASP A 51 19.11 -4.52 8.48
C ASP A 51 17.76 -5.03 9.01
N LYS A 52 17.77 -6.24 9.59
CA LYS A 52 16.57 -6.84 10.19
C LYS A 52 15.98 -6.02 11.34
N SER A 53 16.73 -5.11 11.96
CA SER A 53 16.20 -4.23 13.00
C SER A 53 15.18 -3.24 12.43
N GLU A 54 15.20 -2.99 11.12
CA GLU A 54 14.23 -2.15 10.42
C GLU A 54 12.89 -2.87 10.16
N LYS A 55 12.77 -4.16 10.50
CA LYS A 55 11.49 -4.90 10.55
C LYS A 55 10.68 -4.61 11.82
N GLN A 56 10.94 -3.48 12.48
CA GLN A 56 10.22 -3.06 13.68
C GLN A 56 9.06 -2.14 13.30
N VAL A 57 7.86 -2.54 13.72
CA VAL A 57 6.65 -1.74 13.57
C VAL A 57 6.51 -0.83 14.78
N ASN A 58 6.35 0.47 14.55
CA ASN A 58 6.03 1.40 15.63
C ASN A 58 4.55 1.29 15.97
N CYS A 59 4.23 1.30 17.27
CA CYS A 59 2.87 1.40 17.76
C CYS A 59 2.61 2.81 18.28
N VAL A 60 1.46 3.36 17.94
CA VAL A 60 0.96 4.64 18.48
C VAL A 60 -0.34 4.41 19.22
N LYS A 61 -0.75 5.38 20.04
CA LYS A 61 -2.04 5.31 20.72
C LYS A 61 -3.17 5.34 19.69
N TRP A 62 -4.16 4.45 19.83
CA TRP A 62 -5.36 4.47 19.00
C TRP A 62 -6.01 5.87 19.01
N PRO A 63 -6.43 6.41 17.84
CA PRO A 63 -7.08 7.72 17.76
C PRO A 63 -8.40 7.76 18.56
N SER A 64 -8.62 8.80 19.35
CA SER A 64 -9.89 9.02 20.06
C SER A 64 -10.57 10.30 19.61
N PRO A 65 -11.30 10.27 18.48
CA PRO A 65 -11.92 11.48 17.89
C PRO A 65 -12.97 12.11 18.80
N ASN A 66 -13.63 11.31 19.65
CA ASN A 66 -14.68 11.77 20.57
C ASN A 66 -14.19 11.98 22.01
N GLY A 67 -12.87 11.96 22.25
CA GLY A 67 -12.27 12.19 23.56
C GLY A 67 -12.56 11.12 24.61
N ARG A 68 -13.15 9.97 24.22
CA ARG A 68 -13.27 8.82 25.11
C ARG A 68 -11.87 8.29 25.46
N PRO A 69 -11.52 8.12 26.74
CA PRO A 69 -10.22 7.57 27.08
C PRO A 69 -10.01 6.21 26.41
N VAL A 70 -8.96 6.11 25.59
CA VAL A 70 -8.41 4.82 25.18
C VAL A 70 -7.59 4.31 26.36
N ASP A 71 -7.75 3.04 26.69
CA ASP A 71 -6.95 2.37 27.72
C ASP A 71 -5.45 2.62 27.47
N GLY A 72 -4.69 2.77 28.56
CA GLY A 72 -3.30 3.26 28.52
C GLY A 72 -2.30 2.27 27.94
N GLY A 73 -2.70 1.03 27.67
CA GLY A 73 -1.83 0.01 27.10
C GLY A 73 -1.65 0.16 25.59
N MET A 74 -0.41 0.01 25.12
CA MET A 74 -0.12 -0.32 23.70
C MET A 74 -0.42 -1.81 23.39
N GLY A 75 -1.39 -2.41 24.10
CA GLY A 75 -1.57 -3.85 24.19
C GLY A 75 -2.07 -4.49 22.90
N GLY A 76 -1.32 -5.44 22.35
CA GLY A 76 -1.67 -6.20 21.15
C GLY A 76 -0.44 -6.96 20.66
N GLY A 77 -0.65 -8.09 19.98
CA GLY A 77 0.45 -8.83 19.35
C GLY A 77 0.88 -8.15 18.05
N PHE A 78 2.02 -8.56 17.52
CA PHE A 78 2.35 -8.31 16.11
C PHE A 78 1.86 -9.50 15.28
N ASP A 79 1.37 -9.21 14.09
CA ASP A 79 1.17 -10.20 13.05
C ASP A 79 2.25 -10.01 11.99
N GLU A 80 2.84 -11.12 11.57
CA GLU A 80 3.89 -11.15 10.56
C GLU A 80 3.58 -12.29 9.61
N ASP A 81 3.50 -11.98 8.31
CA ASP A 81 3.05 -12.93 7.31
C ASP A 81 3.80 -12.74 5.98
N GLU A 82 4.05 -13.85 5.28
CA GLU A 82 4.65 -13.86 3.96
C GLU A 82 3.57 -13.99 2.90
N PHE A 83 3.34 -12.89 2.18
CA PHE A 83 2.41 -12.87 1.06
C PHE A 83 3.12 -13.16 -0.26
N VAL A 84 2.49 -13.98 -1.09
CA VAL A 84 2.75 -14.09 -2.52
C VAL A 84 1.64 -13.35 -3.25
N PHE A 85 1.98 -12.20 -3.83
CA PHE A 85 1.09 -11.49 -4.75
C PHE A 85 1.37 -12.00 -6.16
N ARG A 86 0.34 -12.44 -6.90
CA ARG A 86 0.49 -13.05 -8.22
C ARG A 86 -0.62 -12.64 -9.18
N TRP A 87 -0.26 -12.31 -10.41
CA TRP A 87 -1.15 -12.18 -11.54
C TRP A 87 -1.47 -13.56 -12.14
N THR A 88 -2.75 -13.88 -12.22
CA THR A 88 -3.27 -15.04 -12.94
C THR A 88 -3.37 -14.77 -14.44
N ASP A 89 -3.54 -15.81 -15.25
CA ASP A 89 -3.62 -15.66 -16.70
C ASP A 89 -4.91 -14.98 -17.19
N ASP A 90 -5.97 -14.96 -16.36
CA ASP A 90 -7.20 -14.18 -16.58
C ASP A 90 -7.11 -12.73 -16.07
N GLY A 91 -5.92 -12.28 -15.65
CA GLY A 91 -5.65 -10.89 -15.30
C GLY A 91 -6.04 -10.50 -13.88
N VAL A 92 -6.27 -11.44 -12.97
CA VAL A 92 -6.60 -11.17 -11.56
C VAL A 92 -5.33 -11.20 -10.73
N CYS A 93 -5.07 -10.16 -9.93
CA CYS A 93 -4.05 -10.22 -8.89
C CYS A 93 -4.64 -10.92 -7.67
N ARG A 94 -3.95 -11.96 -7.19
CA ARG A 94 -4.29 -12.69 -5.95
C ARG A 94 -3.19 -12.51 -4.92
N ALA A 95 -3.58 -12.34 -3.68
CA ALA A 95 -2.71 -12.37 -2.51
C ALA A 95 -2.90 -13.70 -1.78
N GLU A 96 -1.82 -14.44 -1.61
CA GLU A 96 -1.81 -15.76 -0.98
C GLU A 96 -0.83 -15.79 0.18
N THR A 97 -1.21 -16.46 1.26
CA THR A 97 -0.37 -16.75 2.43
C THR A 97 -0.79 -18.12 2.99
N GLU A 98 0.08 -18.76 3.76
CA GLU A 98 -0.25 -19.94 4.57
C GLU A 98 -1.43 -19.69 5.52
N ASN A 99 -1.62 -18.45 6.00
CA ASN A 99 -2.66 -18.12 6.99
C ASN A 99 -4.04 -17.81 6.39
N VAL A 100 -4.13 -17.59 5.07
CA VAL A 100 -5.38 -17.26 4.36
C VAL A 100 -5.61 -18.29 3.26
N GLN A 101 -6.26 -19.40 3.64
CA GLN A 101 -6.57 -20.49 2.70
C GLN A 101 -7.37 -19.99 1.49
N GLY A 102 -6.83 -20.25 0.29
CA GLY A 102 -7.44 -19.87 -0.99
C GLY A 102 -7.08 -18.47 -1.50
N GLY A 103 -6.40 -17.66 -0.68
CA GLY A 103 -6.03 -16.29 -0.99
C GLY A 103 -7.24 -15.39 -1.27
N PHE A 104 -6.97 -14.12 -1.56
CA PHE A 104 -8.01 -13.15 -1.95
C PHE A 104 -7.62 -12.41 -3.21
N ALA A 105 -8.61 -12.02 -4.01
CA ALA A 105 -8.40 -11.18 -5.18
C ALA A 105 -8.24 -9.72 -4.72
N CYS A 106 -7.20 -9.05 -5.20
CA CYS A 106 -6.84 -7.71 -4.73
C CYS A 106 -6.74 -6.66 -5.85
N GLY A 107 -6.76 -7.08 -7.12
CA GLY A 107 -6.82 -6.18 -8.27
C GLY A 107 -7.05 -6.92 -9.58
N ASN A 108 -7.31 -6.17 -10.65
CA ASN A 108 -7.47 -6.72 -12.00
C ASN A 108 -6.68 -5.89 -13.00
N GLU A 109 -5.91 -6.54 -13.86
CA GLU A 109 -5.26 -5.91 -14.99
C GLU A 109 -6.27 -5.79 -16.14
N LYS A 110 -6.48 -4.55 -16.60
CA LYS A 110 -7.36 -4.27 -17.73
C LYS A 110 -6.93 -3.01 -18.44
N ASP A 111 -6.82 -3.09 -19.77
CA ASP A 111 -6.49 -1.97 -20.65
C ASP A 111 -5.18 -1.25 -20.28
N GLY A 112 -4.19 -2.00 -19.79
CA GLY A 112 -2.89 -1.47 -19.37
C GLY A 112 -2.90 -0.77 -18.00
N ALA A 113 -3.98 -0.92 -17.23
CA ALA A 113 -4.15 -0.37 -15.89
C ALA A 113 -4.47 -1.46 -14.86
N ILE A 114 -4.19 -1.17 -13.58
CA ILE A 114 -4.59 -1.99 -12.44
C ILE A 114 -5.85 -1.39 -11.83
N TRP A 115 -6.93 -2.15 -11.82
CA TRP A 115 -8.19 -1.80 -11.17
C TRP A 115 -8.25 -2.43 -9.78
N ALA A 116 -8.33 -1.59 -8.75
CA ALA A 116 -8.44 -2.01 -7.34
C ALA A 116 -9.42 -1.10 -6.60
N MET A 117 -10.05 -1.60 -5.53
CA MET A 117 -11.11 -0.88 -4.81
C MET A 117 -10.99 -0.92 -3.28
N GLU A 118 -10.13 -1.76 -2.72
CA GLU A 118 -10.06 -1.98 -1.26
C GLU A 118 -8.78 -1.39 -0.67
N ALA A 119 -8.95 -0.36 0.16
CA ALA A 119 -7.88 0.22 0.96
C ALA A 119 -8.11 -0.11 2.43
N ASN A 120 -7.03 -0.40 3.15
CA ASN A 120 -7.02 -0.60 4.60
C ASN A 120 -6.11 0.43 5.27
N ASN A 121 -6.28 0.64 6.58
CA ASN A 121 -5.29 1.35 7.38
C ASN A 121 -5.15 0.71 8.77
N HIS A 122 -4.01 0.97 9.41
CA HIS A 122 -3.75 0.60 10.79
C HIS A 122 -3.58 1.89 11.61
N PRO A 123 -4.63 2.39 12.28
CA PRO A 123 -4.60 3.72 12.90
C PRO A 123 -3.67 3.83 14.11
N ASP A 124 -3.18 2.70 14.61
CA ASP A 124 -2.40 2.56 15.83
C ASP A 124 -1.07 1.83 15.65
N SER A 125 -0.70 1.50 14.41
CA SER A 125 0.60 0.91 14.10
C SER A 125 1.03 1.16 12.67
N ASP A 126 2.35 1.21 12.47
CA ASP A 126 2.90 1.17 11.12
C ASP A 126 2.67 -0.21 10.45
N GLN A 127 2.85 -0.29 9.13
CA GLN A 127 2.88 -1.56 8.40
C GLN A 127 4.06 -1.64 7.46
N ILE A 128 4.81 -2.73 7.54
CA ILE A 128 5.98 -2.96 6.70
C ILE A 128 5.58 -3.79 5.47
N PHE A 129 6.03 -3.36 4.29
CA PHE A 129 6.11 -4.18 3.08
C PHE A 129 7.57 -4.40 2.73
N TRP A 130 8.05 -5.62 2.96
CA TRP A 130 9.45 -6.00 2.76
C TRP A 130 9.59 -7.00 1.61
N PRO A 131 10.15 -6.61 0.45
CA PRO A 131 10.34 -7.52 -0.67
C PRO A 131 11.32 -8.65 -0.31
N LEU A 132 10.88 -9.89 -0.46
CA LEU A 132 11.68 -11.09 -0.18
C LEU A 132 12.41 -11.61 -1.41
N ASP A 133 11.92 -11.30 -2.62
CA ASP A 133 12.45 -11.77 -3.90
C ASP A 133 12.93 -10.62 -4.81
N GLY A 134 13.04 -9.41 -4.26
CA GLY A 134 13.54 -8.21 -4.92
C GLY A 134 12.72 -7.77 -6.13
N GLN A 135 11.48 -8.24 -6.27
CA GLN A 135 10.64 -7.87 -7.41
C GLN A 135 10.08 -6.45 -7.24
N PRO A 136 10.03 -5.67 -8.33
CA PRO A 136 9.44 -4.35 -8.30
C PRO A 136 7.92 -4.42 -8.16
N MET A 137 7.37 -3.45 -7.44
CA MET A 137 5.95 -3.40 -7.10
C MET A 137 5.41 -1.98 -7.12
N ILE A 138 4.10 -1.84 -7.30
CA ILE A 138 3.37 -0.59 -7.05
C ILE A 138 2.65 -0.72 -5.70
N VAL A 139 2.75 0.33 -4.89
CA VAL A 139 1.98 0.51 -3.67
C VAL A 139 1.16 1.80 -3.79
N VAL A 140 -0.08 1.79 -3.30
CA VAL A 140 -0.97 2.95 -3.38
C VAL A 140 -1.28 3.42 -1.98
N LEU A 141 -0.99 4.69 -1.65
CA LEU A 141 -1.06 5.22 -0.29
C LEU A 141 -1.87 6.53 -0.22
N SER A 142 -2.52 6.79 0.92
CA SER A 142 -3.21 8.05 1.21
C SER A 142 -3.12 8.46 2.70
N LYS A 143 -2.94 9.76 2.96
CA LYS A 143 -2.75 10.34 4.31
C LYS A 143 -4.04 10.55 5.12
N HIS A 144 -5.19 10.04 4.66
CA HIS A 144 -6.44 10.24 5.40
C HIS A 144 -6.41 9.63 6.79
N ALA A 145 -7.00 10.33 7.75
CA ALA A 145 -7.05 9.89 9.15
C ALA A 145 -8.37 9.18 9.53
N ASP A 146 -9.41 9.27 8.68
CA ASP A 146 -10.77 8.79 8.99
C ASP A 146 -11.46 8.23 7.74
N GLU A 147 -12.03 7.03 7.89
CA GLU A 147 -12.81 6.28 6.88
C GLU A 147 -13.95 7.13 6.30
N ALA A 148 -14.63 7.90 7.15
CA ALA A 148 -15.75 8.75 6.72
C ALA A 148 -15.33 9.87 5.74
N THR A 149 -14.02 10.12 5.62
CA THR A 149 -13.45 11.20 4.79
C THR A 149 -12.56 10.68 3.67
N VAL A 150 -12.46 9.36 3.49
CA VAL A 150 -11.62 8.78 2.45
C VAL A 150 -12.11 9.21 1.08
N ASP A 151 -11.26 9.95 0.37
CA ASP A 151 -11.50 10.39 -1.00
C ASP A 151 -10.47 9.72 -1.90
N PRO A 152 -10.89 8.91 -2.89
CA PRO A 152 -9.96 8.27 -3.82
C PRO A 152 -8.93 9.26 -4.43
N ARG A 153 -9.33 10.51 -4.66
CA ARG A 153 -8.48 11.53 -5.32
C ARG A 153 -7.23 11.94 -4.54
N THR A 154 -7.13 11.53 -3.28
CA THR A 154 -5.94 11.81 -2.44
C THR A 154 -4.93 10.68 -2.44
N PHE A 155 -5.25 9.55 -3.08
CA PHE A 155 -4.33 8.43 -3.21
C PHE A 155 -3.22 8.75 -4.22
N ALA A 156 -2.02 8.31 -3.89
CA ALA A 156 -0.85 8.37 -4.77
C ALA A 156 -0.28 6.95 -4.93
N ALA A 157 0.13 6.61 -6.16
CA ALA A 157 0.76 5.34 -6.46
C ALA A 157 2.28 5.50 -6.55
N PHE A 158 3.02 4.61 -5.89
CA PHE A 158 4.48 4.65 -5.82
C PHE A 158 5.05 3.35 -6.37
N TYR A 159 5.96 3.47 -7.32
CA TYR A 159 6.76 2.38 -7.84
C TYR A 159 7.98 2.17 -6.93
N LEU A 160 8.08 0.97 -6.38
CA LEU A 160 9.21 0.45 -5.63
C LEU A 160 9.99 -0.48 -6.55
N ASP A 161 11.31 -0.29 -6.63
CA ASP A 161 12.17 -1.08 -7.52
C ASP A 161 12.57 -2.46 -6.95
N GLY A 162 12.13 -2.77 -5.73
CA GLY A 162 12.41 -4.03 -5.03
C GLY A 162 13.73 -4.06 -4.26
N THR A 163 14.56 -3.01 -4.33
CA THR A 163 15.85 -2.95 -3.63
C THR A 163 15.73 -2.55 -2.16
N LYS A 164 14.59 -1.98 -1.78
CA LYS A 164 14.22 -1.57 -0.42
C LYS A 164 12.76 -1.91 -0.16
N GLY A 165 12.43 -2.15 1.10
CA GLY A 165 11.04 -2.19 1.55
C GLY A 165 10.54 -0.81 1.92
N ILE A 166 9.28 -0.74 2.35
CA ILE A 166 8.73 0.46 2.99
C ILE A 166 8.08 0.12 4.33
N ASN A 167 8.13 1.09 5.23
CA ASN A 167 7.34 1.11 6.46
C ASN A 167 6.27 2.22 6.34
N VAL A 168 5.04 1.82 6.05
CA VAL A 168 3.86 2.68 5.94
C VAL A 168 3.50 3.20 7.32
N LEU A 169 3.35 4.52 7.46
CA LEU A 169 3.12 5.15 8.76
C LEU A 169 1.71 4.82 9.29
N ALA A 170 1.59 4.74 10.62
CA ALA A 170 0.30 4.56 11.28
C ALA A 170 -0.78 5.54 10.77
N GLY A 171 -1.96 5.00 10.50
CA GLY A 171 -3.13 5.71 9.98
C GLY A 171 -3.14 5.93 8.47
N VAL A 172 -2.01 5.75 7.76
CA VAL A 172 -1.96 5.89 6.30
C VAL A 172 -2.74 4.74 5.65
N TYR A 173 -3.72 5.11 4.83
CA TYR A 173 -4.44 4.17 3.98
C TYR A 173 -3.52 3.61 2.93
N HIS A 174 -3.64 2.32 2.68
CA HIS A 174 -2.85 1.62 1.69
C HIS A 174 -3.66 0.50 1.05
N LEU A 175 -3.33 0.19 -0.20
CA LEU A 175 -3.73 -1.05 -0.87
C LEU A 175 -2.65 -2.11 -0.65
N VAL A 176 -2.92 -3.33 -1.11
CA VAL A 176 -1.87 -4.34 -1.27
C VAL A 176 -0.74 -3.86 -2.20
N ALA A 177 0.39 -4.56 -2.19
CA ALA A 177 1.43 -4.39 -3.20
C ALA A 177 1.07 -5.15 -4.49
N PHE A 178 1.26 -4.50 -5.65
CA PHE A 178 1.01 -5.09 -6.96
C PHE A 178 2.33 -5.36 -7.70
N PRO A 179 2.64 -6.60 -8.10
CA PRO A 179 3.80 -6.91 -8.94
C PRO A 179 3.72 -6.22 -10.30
N VAL A 180 4.85 -5.73 -10.84
CA VAL A 180 4.87 -5.00 -12.14
C VAL A 180 5.69 -5.73 -13.21
N ALA A 181 6.94 -6.08 -12.92
CA ALA A 181 7.83 -6.68 -13.94
C ALA A 181 7.69 -8.21 -14.01
N SER A 182 7.45 -8.84 -12.86
CA SER A 182 7.16 -10.25 -12.73
C SER A 182 5.65 -10.46 -12.60
N LYS A 183 5.16 -11.64 -13.00
CA LYS A 183 3.80 -12.08 -12.67
C LYS A 183 3.59 -12.34 -11.17
N SER A 184 4.62 -12.21 -10.32
CA SER A 184 4.49 -12.40 -8.88
C SER A 184 5.58 -11.70 -8.07
N ALA A 185 5.27 -11.27 -6.84
CA ALA A 185 6.22 -10.77 -5.87
C ALA A 185 5.97 -11.39 -4.49
N LYS A 186 7.04 -11.67 -3.75
CA LYS A 186 7.00 -12.14 -2.36
C LYS A 186 7.27 -10.98 -1.42
N VAL A 187 6.38 -10.78 -0.45
CA VAL A 187 6.48 -9.67 0.49
C VAL A 187 6.22 -10.18 1.90
N LEU A 188 7.17 -9.93 2.81
CA LEU A 188 6.89 -10.04 4.23
C LEU A 188 6.12 -8.79 4.65
N SER A 189 4.90 -8.99 5.15
CA SER A 189 4.07 -7.96 5.75
C SER A 189 4.11 -8.08 7.25
N LYS A 190 4.32 -6.97 7.95
CA LYS A 190 4.28 -6.93 9.42
C LYS A 190 3.50 -5.74 9.90
N GLN A 191 2.59 -5.98 10.84
CA GLN A 191 1.68 -4.98 11.42
C GLN A 191 1.26 -5.38 12.83
N ARG A 192 0.51 -4.54 13.51
CA ARG A 192 -0.13 -4.91 14.78
C ARG A 192 -1.45 -5.67 14.53
N LYS A 193 -1.77 -6.61 15.43
CA LYS A 193 -3.02 -7.39 15.45
C LYS A 193 -4.08 -6.79 16.37
#